data_AF-A0A8T0S500-F1
#
_entry.id   AF-A0A8T0S500-F1
#
_cell.length_a   1.000
_cell.length_b   1.000
_cell.length_c   1.000
_cell.angle_alpha   90.00
_cell.angle_beta   90.00
_cell.angle_gamma   90.00
#
_symmetry.space_group_name_H-M   'P 1'
#
loop_
_entity.id
_entity.type
_entity.pdbx_description
1 polymer ?
#
loop_
_entity_poly.entity_id
_entity_poly.type
_entity_poly.pdbx_seq_one_letter_code
_entity_poly.pdbx_strand_id
1 'polypeptide(L)' 'MEPDAAACNLLHLPKPENLPAAHFNTFVLLCCWHLWKRRNGIVFRQESLNLPHFLQNCKLDARAWSCRLPRQDM' A
#
# COMPACT_ATOMS: atom_id res chain seq x y z
N MET A 1 -6.14 10.88 25.60
CA MET A 1 -6.55 10.08 24.43
C MET A 1 -5.81 10.71 23.25
N GLU A 2 -4.56 10.29 23.06
CA GLU A 2 -3.69 10.85 22.02
C GLU A 2 -4.29 10.49 20.66
N PRO A 3 -4.52 11.45 19.75
CA PRO A 3 -4.86 11.09 18.38
C PRO A 3 -3.72 10.22 17.85
N ASP A 4 -4.07 9.11 17.21
CA ASP A 4 -3.17 8.14 16.59
C ASP A 4 -2.10 8.87 15.75
N ALA A 5 -0.96 9.21 16.36
CA ALA A 5 0.10 10.02 15.74
C ALA A 5 0.67 9.35 14.48
N ALA A 6 0.40 8.05 14.31
CA ALA A 6 0.80 7.27 13.15
C ALA A 6 0.12 7.72 11.84
N ALA A 7 -1.14 8.15 11.87
CA ALA A 7 -1.87 8.48 10.64
C ALA A 7 -1.49 9.87 10.08
N CYS A 8 -1.22 10.85 10.94
CA CYS A 8 -0.84 12.20 10.52
C CYS A 8 0.53 12.25 9.80
N ASN A 9 1.36 11.22 9.94
CA ASN A 9 2.72 11.17 9.40
C ASN A 9 2.86 10.41 8.07
N LEU A 10 1.75 9.96 7.46
CA LEU A 10 1.76 9.29 6.14
C LEU A 10 2.37 10.17 5.04
N LEU A 11 2.15 11.48 5.11
CA LEU A 11 2.72 12.46 4.18
C LEU A 11 4.24 12.66 4.36
N HIS A 12 4.78 12.27 5.52
CA HIS A 12 6.20 12.39 5.88
C HIS A 12 6.94 11.06 5.81
N LEU A 13 6.34 10.02 5.21
CA LEU A 13 7.04 8.74 5.05
C LEU A 13 8.34 8.96 4.25
N PRO A 14 9.48 8.45 4.74
CA PRO A 14 10.72 8.55 3.99
C PRO A 14 10.61 7.72 2.71
N LYS A 15 10.96 8.34 1.58
CA LYS A 15 11.01 7.63 0.29
C LYS A 15 12.13 6.59 0.34
N PRO A 16 11.85 5.31 0.03
CA PRO A 16 12.90 4.31 -0.14
C PRO A 16 13.90 4.74 -1.22
N GLU A 17 15.19 4.46 -1.04
CA GLU A 17 16.24 4.84 -1.99
C GLU A 17 16.00 4.27 -3.39
N ASN A 18 15.55 3.00 -3.43
CA ASN A 18 15.33 2.24 -4.67
C ASN A 18 14.01 2.57 -5.39
N LEU A 19 13.20 3.49 -4.88
CA LEU A 19 11.92 3.85 -5.49
C LEU A 19 12.01 5.23 -6.18
N PRO A 20 11.70 5.33 -7.49
CA PRO A 20 11.60 6.62 -8.16
C PRO A 20 10.59 7.53 -7.45
N ALA A 21 10.93 8.82 -7.32
CA ALA A 21 10.05 9.80 -6.66
C ALA A 21 8.67 9.88 -7.34
N ALA A 22 8.63 9.71 -8.66
CA ALA A 22 7.39 9.65 -9.45
C ALA A 22 6.45 8.49 -9.04
N HIS A 23 6.98 7.43 -8.44
CA HIS A 23 6.20 6.25 -8.04
C HIS A 23 5.86 6.22 -6.55
N PHE A 24 6.46 7.10 -5.75
CA PHE A 24 6.31 7.08 -4.30
C PHE A 24 4.86 7.29 -3.86
N ASN A 25 4.17 8.27 -4.45
CA ASN A 25 2.76 8.52 -4.13
C ASN A 25 1.87 7.32 -4.49
N THR A 26 2.07 6.72 -5.67
CA THR A 26 1.33 5.52 -6.08
C THR A 26 1.62 4.34 -5.14
N PHE A 27 2.87 4.16 -4.73
CA PHE A 27 3.26 3.14 -3.77
C PHE A 27 2.55 3.32 -2.42
N VAL A 28 2.58 4.53 -1.85
CA VAL A 28 1.89 4.82 -0.57
C VAL A 28 0.39 4.57 -0.68
N LEU A 29 -0.25 5.02 -1.77
CA LEU A 29 -1.67 4.78 -2.03
C LEU A 29 -2.01 3.30 -2.09
N LEU A 30 -1.21 2.49 -2.80
CA LEU A 30 -1.40 1.04 -2.87
C LEU A 30 -1.27 0.41 -1.48
N CYS A 31 -0.25 0.78 -0.69
CA CYS A 31 -0.10 0.31 0.68
C CYS A 31 -1.34 0.62 1.53
N CYS A 32 -1.83 1.86 1.50
CA CYS A 32 -3.04 2.25 2.24
C CYS A 32 -4.27 1.46 1.78
N TRP A 33 -4.44 1.25 0.47
CA TRP A 33 -5.54 0.46 -0.08
C TRP A 33 -5.49 -1.00 0.38
N HIS A 34 -4.31 -1.61 0.39
CA HIS A 34 -4.13 -2.98 0.89
C HIS A 34 -4.42 -3.11 2.39
N LEU A 35 -3.95 -2.16 3.19
CA LEU A 35 -4.24 -2.12 4.64
C LEU A 35 -5.75 -1.97 4.89
N TRP A 36 -6.41 -1.08 4.15
CA TRP A 36 -7.86 -0.92 4.21
C TRP A 36 -8.58 -2.21 3.83
N LYS A 37 -8.26 -2.82 2.68
CA LYS A 37 -8.85 -4.10 2.25
C LYS A 37 -8.66 -5.19 3.30
N ARG A 38 -7.45 -5.30 3.87
CA ARG A 38 -7.14 -6.30 4.88
C ARG A 38 -7.98 -6.12 6.14
N ARG A 39 -8.09 -4.89 6.65
CA ARG A 39 -8.95 -4.59 7.80
C ARG A 39 -10.41 -4.96 7.53
N ASN A 40 -10.92 -4.64 6.34
CA ASN A 40 -12.29 -5.00 5.95
C ASN A 40 -12.48 -6.52 5.84
N GLY A 41 -11.52 -7.25 5.28
CA GLY A 41 -11.57 -8.71 5.20
C GLY A 41 -11.60 -9.38 6.58
N ILE A 42 -10.87 -8.83 7.56
CA ILE A 42 -10.92 -9.34 8.95
C ILE A 42 -12.30 -9.09 9.57
N VAL A 43 -12.79 -7.85 9.49
CA VAL A 43 -14.04 -7.45 10.17
C VAL A 43 -15.27 -8.08 9.52
N PHE A 44 -15.35 -8.09 8.19
CA PHE A 44 -16.57 -8.48 7.47
C PHE A 44 -16.55 -9.92 6.94
N ARG A 45 -15.37 -10.53 6.78
CA ARG A 45 -15.21 -11.87 6.18
C ARG A 45 -14.49 -12.87 7.07
N GLN A 46 -14.12 -12.50 8.29
CA GLN A 46 -13.36 -13.35 9.22
C GLN A 46 -12.07 -13.91 8.62
N GLU A 47 -11.43 -13.17 7.70
CA GLU A 47 -10.20 -13.62 7.05
C GLU A 47 -9.02 -13.68 8.04
N SER A 48 -8.32 -14.81 8.08
CA SER A 48 -7.14 -15.00 8.93
C SER A 48 -5.93 -14.18 8.48
N LEU A 49 -5.07 -13.80 9.44
CA LEU A 49 -3.83 -13.07 9.18
C LEU A 49 -2.79 -13.99 8.54
N ASN A 50 -2.63 -13.89 7.22
CA ASN A 50 -1.58 -14.57 6.48
C ASN A 50 -0.71 -13.53 5.76
N LEU A 51 0.43 -13.18 6.39
CA LEU A 51 1.35 -12.17 5.87
C LEU A 51 1.95 -12.57 4.50
N PRO A 52 2.41 -13.81 4.26
CA PRO A 52 2.88 -14.22 2.94
C PRO A 52 1.85 -14.01 1.83
N HIS A 53 0.61 -14.44 2.06
CA HIS A 53 -0.48 -14.27 1.09
C HIS A 53 -0.82 -12.80 0.86
N PHE A 54 -0.82 -12.00 1.93
CA PHE A 54 -1.01 -10.55 1.85
C PHE A 54 0.07 -9.87 0.99
N LEU A 55 1.35 -10.18 1.22
CA LEU A 55 2.46 -9.62 0.45
C LEU A 55 2.41 -10.06 -1.02
N GLN A 56 2.01 -11.30 -1.28
CA GLN A 56 1.81 -11.79 -2.65
C GLN A 56 0.72 -11.01 -3.37
N ASN A 57 -0.41 -10.76 -2.71
CA ASN A 57 -1.49 -9.94 -3.27
C ASN A 57 -1.04 -8.49 -3.51
N CYS A 58 -0.22 -7.92 -2.62
CA CYS A 58 0.38 -6.59 -2.84
C CYS A 58 1.20 -6.54 -4.13
N LYS A 59 2.01 -7.57 -4.40
CA LYS A 59 2.81 -7.65 -5.64
C LYS A 59 1.92 -7.78 -6.89
N LEU A 60 0.90 -8.61 -6.84
CA LEU A 60 -0.02 -8.82 -7.97
C LEU A 60 -0.79 -7.54 -8.29
N ASP A 61 -1.33 -6.88 -7.27
CA ASP A 61 -2.07 -5.63 -7.44
C ASP A 61 -1.16 -4.50 -7.92
N ALA A 62 0.07 -4.39 -7.42
CA ALA A 62 1.04 -3.42 -7.92
C ALA A 62 1.33 -3.62 -9.42
N ARG A 63 1.47 -4.88 -9.86
CA ARG A 63 1.61 -5.21 -11.29
C ARG A 63 0.36 -4.85 -12.09
N ALA A 64 -0.83 -5.14 -11.57
CA ALA A 64 -2.07 -4.78 -12.24
C ALA A 64 -2.26 -3.25 -12.36
N TRP A 65 -1.74 -2.49 -11.39
CA TRP A 65 -1.77 -1.03 -11.38
C TRP A 65 -0.68 -0.36 -12.24
N SER A 66 0.33 -1.10 -12.68
CA SER A 66 1.45 -0.52 -13.44
C SER A 66 0.99 0.20 -14.70
N CYS A 67 -0.09 -0.27 -15.34
CA CYS A 67 -0.69 0.35 -16.54
C CYS A 67 -1.11 1.82 -16.37
N ARG A 68 -1.18 2.32 -15.14
CA ARG A 68 -1.50 3.71 -14.79
C ARG A 68 -0.27 4.58 -14.57
N LEU A 69 0.92 4.00 -14.57
CA LEU A 69 2.17 4.74 -14.50
C LEU A 69 2.51 5.35 -15.87
N PRO A 70 3.19 6.50 -15.92
CA PRO A 70 3.65 7.08 -17.18
C PRO A 70 4.51 6.07 -17.96
N ARG A 71 4.32 6.00 -19.28
CA ARG A 71 5.02 5.04 -20.16
C ARG A 71 6.55 5.22 -20.18
N GLN A 72 7.04 6.40 -19.77
CA GLN A 72 8.47 6.69 -19.65
C GLN A 72 9.12 6.00 -18.44
N ASP A 73 8.31 5.50 -17.51
CA ASP A 73 8.73 4.88 -16.26
C ASP A 73 8.38 3.38 -16.16
N MET A 74 7.84 2.78 -17.24
CA MET A 74 7.64 1.33 -17.40
C MET A 74 8.87 0.67 -18.00
#